data_AF-A0A843TCC9-F1
#
_entry.id   AF-A0A843TCC9-F1
#
_cell.length_a   1.000
_cell.length_b   1.000
_cell.length_c   1.000
_cell.angle_alpha   90.00
_cell.angle_beta   90.00
_cell.angle_gamma   90.00
#
_symmetry.space_group_name_H-M   'P 1'
#
loop_
_entity.id
_entity.type
_entity.pdbx_description
1 polymer ?
#
loop_
_entity_poly.entity_id
_entity_poly.type
_entity_poly.pdbx_seq_one_letter_code
_entity_poly.pdbx_strand_id
1 'polypeptide(L)'
;MRGIGILPELSRVFGSLRKSGKGLSVSDLFHQALCFFFDGTSRHLVHFDAVKQDAGYAGAIEMAPEKMASSHTMKRFFGAFRGPQNWGFRRVLQQLFLWRLQKDQPKVVVLGIDAMVM
;
A
#
# COMPACT_ATOMS: atom_id res chain seq x y z
N MET A 1 8.88 -5.47 3.89
CA MET A 1 7.59 -5.80 3.22
C MET A 1 7.69 -6.75 2.02
N ARG A 2 8.84 -6.84 1.34
CA ARG A 2 8.94 -7.56 0.06
C ARG A 2 8.76 -9.09 0.16
N GLY A 3 8.99 -9.70 1.32
CA GLY A 3 8.87 -11.16 1.53
C GLY A 3 7.45 -11.73 1.61
N ILE A 4 6.40 -10.90 1.71
CA ILE A 4 5.00 -11.35 1.84
C ILE A 4 4.33 -11.52 0.46
N GLY A 5 4.96 -11.06 -0.63
CA GLY A 5 4.38 -11.14 -1.98
C GLY A 5 3.19 -10.18 -2.23
N ILE A 6 2.87 -9.30 -1.27
CA ILE A 6 1.76 -8.35 -1.36
C ILE A 6 1.96 -7.28 -2.44
N LEU A 7 3.20 -6.79 -2.63
CA LEU A 7 3.49 -5.70 -3.58
C LEU A 7 3.24 -6.11 -5.05
N PRO A 8 3.68 -7.31 -5.52
CA PRO A 8 3.26 -7.83 -6.82
C PRO A 8 1.75 -7.90 -7.00
N GLU A 9 1.02 -8.36 -5.97
CA GLU A 9 -0.43 -8.49 -6.02
C GLU A 9 -1.12 -7.13 -6.09
N LEU A 10 -0.66 -6.16 -5.30
CA LEU A 10 -1.11 -4.77 -5.38
C LEU A 10 -0.87 -4.19 -6.77
N SER A 11 0.30 -4.40 -7.37
CA SER A 11 0.58 -3.96 -8.74
C SER A 11 -0.31 -4.64 -9.77
N ARG A 12 -0.65 -5.93 -9.58
CA ARG A 12 -1.55 -6.65 -10.47
C ARG A 12 -2.98 -6.12 -10.41
N VAL A 13 -3.47 -5.82 -9.20
CA VAL A 13 -4.84 -5.34 -8.97
C VAL A 13 -4.99 -3.86 -9.35
N PHE A 14 -3.98 -3.03 -9.04
CA PHE A 14 -4.04 -1.58 -9.17
C PHE A 14 -3.15 -1.01 -10.27
N GLY A 15 -2.56 -1.85 -11.12
CA GLY A 15 -1.68 -1.41 -12.21
C GLY A 15 -2.35 -0.38 -13.15
N SER A 16 -3.67 -0.51 -13.33
CA SER A 16 -4.48 0.41 -14.14
C SER A 16 -4.66 1.81 -13.54
N LEU A 17 -4.31 2.03 -12.27
CA LEU A 17 -4.27 3.39 -11.68
C LEU A 17 -3.25 4.27 -12.40
N ARG A 18 -2.23 3.65 -12.99
CA ARG A 18 -1.18 4.35 -13.70
C ARG A 18 -1.61 4.61 -15.14
N LYS A 19 -1.71 5.90 -15.50
CA LYS A 19 -2.06 6.31 -16.87
C LYS A 19 -0.91 6.10 -17.88
N SER A 20 0.35 6.04 -17.43
CA SER A 20 1.51 5.87 -18.30
C SER A 20 2.67 5.17 -17.60
N GLY A 21 3.61 4.59 -18.36
CA GLY A 21 4.82 3.95 -17.84
C GLY A 21 5.88 4.89 -17.24
N LYS A 22 5.59 6.20 -17.08
CA LYS A 22 6.52 7.20 -16.54
C LYS A 22 6.34 7.41 -15.03
N GLY A 23 7.42 7.74 -14.31
CA GLY A 23 7.42 7.97 -12.86
C GLY A 23 7.47 6.70 -12.01
N LEU A 24 7.06 6.80 -10.74
CA LEU A 24 7.08 5.69 -9.79
C LEU A 24 6.10 4.57 -10.18
N SER A 25 6.47 3.32 -9.86
CA SER A 25 5.58 2.18 -10.05
C SER A 25 4.49 2.17 -8.98
N VAL A 26 3.37 1.49 -9.26
CA VAL A 26 2.28 1.31 -8.27
C VAL A 26 2.80 0.56 -7.03
N SER A 27 3.67 -0.44 -7.21
CA SER A 27 4.36 -1.10 -6.10
C SER A 27 5.16 -0.13 -5.23
N ASP A 28 5.95 0.77 -5.83
CA ASP A 28 6.76 1.74 -5.07
C ASP A 28 5.87 2.70 -4.29
N LEU A 29 4.76 3.14 -4.88
CA LEU A 29 3.80 4.03 -4.25
C LEU A 29 3.11 3.36 -3.05
N PHE A 30 2.65 2.12 -3.23
CA PHE A 30 2.07 1.35 -2.12
C PHE A 30 3.09 1.05 -1.03
N HIS A 31 4.32 0.69 -1.40
CA HIS A 31 5.37 0.41 -0.42
C HIS A 31 5.61 1.62 0.48
N GLN A 32 5.80 2.80 -0.12
CA GLN A 32 6.00 4.04 0.64
C GLN A 32 4.78 4.45 1.45
N ALA A 33 3.57 4.31 0.89
CA ALA A 33 2.34 4.60 1.62
C ALA A 33 2.17 3.71 2.85
N LEU A 34 2.37 2.39 2.71
CA LEU A 34 2.25 1.45 3.82
C LEU A 34 3.33 1.70 4.89
N CYS A 35 4.58 1.89 4.48
CA CYS A 35 5.65 2.24 5.42
C CYS A 35 5.35 3.55 6.18
N PHE A 36 4.88 4.57 5.48
CA PHE A 36 4.49 5.85 6.10
C PHE A 36 3.35 5.68 7.12
N PHE A 37 2.35 4.86 6.81
CA PHE A 37 1.25 4.59 7.75
C PHE A 37 1.68 3.74 8.94
N PHE A 38 2.62 2.81 8.77
CA PHE A 38 3.15 1.99 9.86
C PHE A 38 4.13 2.74 10.75
N ASP A 39 4.96 3.62 10.18
CA ASP A 39 5.85 4.50 10.92
C ASP A 39 5.05 5.45 11.81
N GLY A 40 3.99 6.06 11.27
CA GLY A 40 3.01 6.79 12.07
C GLY A 40 3.51 8.13 12.64
N THR A 41 4.75 8.54 12.39
CA THR A 41 5.33 9.83 12.83
C THR A 41 4.50 11.03 12.37
N SER A 42 3.88 10.93 11.19
CA SER A 42 2.93 11.92 10.69
C SER A 42 1.84 11.26 9.86
N ARG A 43 0.66 11.88 9.83
CA ARG A 43 -0.46 11.47 8.95
C ARG A 43 -0.73 12.49 7.84
N HIS A 44 0.02 13.60 7.80
CA HIS A 44 -0.18 14.64 6.81
C HIS A 44 0.57 14.32 5.51
N LEU A 45 -0.14 14.33 4.37
CA LEU A 45 0.48 14.06 3.07
C LEU A 45 1.59 15.05 2.70
N VAL A 46 1.57 16.26 3.25
CA VAL A 46 2.65 17.26 3.07
C VAL A 46 3.98 16.76 3.64
N HIS A 47 3.95 15.91 4.66
CA HIS A 47 5.16 15.37 5.29
C HIS A 47 5.99 14.49 4.34
N PHE A 48 5.40 13.96 3.27
CA PHE A 48 6.15 13.25 2.23
C PHE A 48 7.25 14.10 1.58
N ASP A 49 7.11 15.43 1.54
CA ASP A 49 8.17 16.28 0.99
C ASP A 49 9.39 16.36 1.92
N ALA A 50 9.19 16.30 3.24
CA ALA A 50 10.27 16.22 4.22
C ALA A 50 10.92 14.83 4.19
N VAL A 51 10.09 13.78 4.24
CA VAL A 51 10.53 12.37 4.19
C VAL A 51 11.31 12.07 2.90
N LYS A 52 10.93 12.68 1.78
CA LYS A 52 11.66 12.54 0.51
C LYS A 52 13.11 13.02 0.57
N GLN A 53 13.42 14.00 1.43
CA GLN A 53 14.77 14.55 1.61
C GLN A 53 15.58 13.78 2.66
N ASP A 54 14.95 12.85 3.38
CA ASP A 54 15.59 12.05 4.42
C ASP A 54 16.18 10.76 3.83
N ALA A 55 17.49 10.75 3.67
CA ALA A 55 18.23 9.57 3.20
C ALA A 55 18.17 8.40 4.19
N GLY A 56 18.07 8.68 5.49
CA GLY A 56 17.94 7.67 6.53
C GLY A 56 16.59 6.96 6.44
N TYR A 57 15.51 7.71 6.27
CA TYR A 57 14.19 7.15 6.04
C TYR A 57 14.15 6.34 4.74
N ALA A 58 14.69 6.88 3.63
CA ALA A 58 14.75 6.16 2.36
C ALA A 58 15.48 4.80 2.49
N GLY A 59 16.60 4.78 3.24
CA GLY A 59 17.32 3.56 3.58
C GLY A 59 16.49 2.59 4.42
N ALA A 60 15.78 3.08 5.45
CA ALA A 60 14.96 2.26 6.33
C ALA A 60 13.81 1.54 5.60
N ILE A 61 13.23 2.18 4.58
CA ILE A 61 12.18 1.57 3.76
C ILE A 61 12.72 0.89 2.49
N GLU A 62 14.04 0.65 2.41
CA GLU A 62 14.69 0.00 1.26
C GLU A 62 14.33 0.66 -0.09
N MET A 63 14.30 1.99 -0.13
CA MET A 63 13.96 2.79 -1.30
C MET A 63 15.15 3.62 -1.76
N ALA A 64 15.40 3.62 -3.06
CA ALA A 64 16.41 4.51 -3.65
C ALA A 64 15.94 5.98 -3.49
N PRO A 65 16.81 6.93 -3.12
CA PRO A 65 16.43 8.33 -2.90
C PRO A 65 15.68 8.95 -4.09
N GLU A 66 16.04 8.58 -5.33
CA GLU A 66 15.42 9.08 -6.56
C GLU A 66 13.97 8.56 -6.73
N LYS A 67 13.64 7.46 -6.06
CA LYS A 67 12.32 6.84 -6.08
C LYS A 67 11.42 7.29 -4.94
N MET A 68 11.87 8.20 -4.09
CA MET A 68 11.05 8.76 -3.01
C MET A 68 9.93 9.64 -3.56
N ALA A 69 8.71 9.38 -3.12
CA ALA A 69 7.50 10.07 -3.54
C ALA A 69 7.34 11.40 -2.82
N SER A 70 6.99 12.44 -3.59
CA SER A 70 6.59 13.74 -3.02
C SER A 70 5.14 13.74 -2.57
N SER A 71 4.76 14.76 -1.79
CA SER A 71 3.38 15.00 -1.38
C SER A 71 2.45 15.11 -2.60
N HIS A 72 2.89 15.78 -3.66
CA HIS A 72 2.15 15.88 -4.91
C HIS A 72 1.90 14.49 -5.53
N THR A 73 2.93 13.64 -5.56
CA THR A 73 2.81 12.29 -6.13
C THR A 73 1.82 11.45 -5.33
N MET A 74 1.90 11.49 -3.99
CA MET A 74 0.97 10.77 -3.12
C MET A 74 -0.47 11.28 -3.22
N LYS A 75 -0.68 12.60 -3.28
CA LYS A 75 -2.01 13.18 -3.49
C LYS A 75 -2.65 12.67 -4.78
N ARG A 76 -1.89 12.62 -5.88
CA ARG A 76 -2.37 12.07 -7.15
C ARG A 76 -2.67 10.58 -7.08
N PHE A 77 -1.82 9.82 -6.38
CA PHE A 77 -2.02 8.40 -6.18
C PHE A 77 -3.31 8.12 -5.40
N PHE A 78 -3.51 8.74 -4.24
CA PHE A 78 -4.73 8.59 -3.45
C PHE A 78 -5.97 9.12 -4.19
N GLY A 79 -5.84 10.20 -4.96
CA GLY A 79 -6.94 10.72 -5.80
C GLY A 79 -7.31 9.84 -7.00
N ALA A 80 -6.50 8.82 -7.35
CA ALA A 80 -6.80 7.91 -8.45
C ALA A 80 -7.79 6.80 -8.07
N PHE A 81 -7.98 6.54 -6.76
CA PHE A 81 -8.93 5.54 -6.29
C PHE A 81 -10.37 6.09 -6.39
N ARG A 82 -11.17 5.53 -7.29
CA ARG A 82 -12.61 5.79 -7.41
C ARG A 82 -13.39 4.52 -7.00
N GLY A 83 -14.72 4.61 -6.98
CA GLY A 83 -15.62 3.54 -6.52
C GLY A 83 -15.24 2.12 -7.00
N PRO A 84 -15.01 1.88 -8.31
CA PRO A 84 -14.61 0.56 -8.81
C PRO A 84 -13.25 0.08 -8.31
N GLN A 85 -12.28 0.99 -8.15
CA GLN A 85 -10.94 0.69 -7.66
C GLN A 85 -10.99 0.22 -6.21
N ASN A 86 -11.95 0.70 -5.40
CA ASN A 86 -12.09 0.28 -4.01
C ASN A 86 -12.41 -1.22 -3.87
N TRP A 87 -13.05 -1.83 -4.88
CA TRP A 87 -13.25 -3.29 -4.92
C TRP A 87 -11.95 -4.07 -5.02
N GLY A 88 -10.90 -3.47 -5.59
CA GLY A 88 -9.57 -4.06 -5.64
C GLY A 88 -9.02 -4.37 -4.25
N PHE A 89 -9.31 -3.52 -3.25
CA PHE A 89 -8.87 -3.79 -1.87
C PHE A 89 -9.50 -5.04 -1.29
N ARG A 90 -10.77 -5.34 -1.61
CA ARG A 90 -11.42 -6.59 -1.16
C ARG A 90 -10.66 -7.80 -1.68
N ARG A 91 -10.26 -7.78 -2.96
CA ARG A 91 -9.46 -8.85 -3.57
C ARG A 91 -8.10 -8.99 -2.88
N VAL A 92 -7.41 -7.89 -2.62
CA VAL A 92 -6.10 -7.92 -1.93
C VAL A 92 -6.23 -8.46 -0.51
N LEU A 93 -7.21 -7.99 0.26
CA LEU A 93 -7.48 -8.46 1.62
C LEU A 93 -7.84 -9.95 1.63
N GLN A 94 -8.65 -10.42 0.68
CA GLN A 94 -8.97 -11.83 0.54
C GLN A 94 -7.73 -12.68 0.24
N GLN A 95 -6.85 -12.22 -0.65
CA GLN A 95 -5.60 -12.92 -0.95
C GLN A 95 -4.67 -12.98 0.27
N LEU A 96 -4.55 -11.89 1.02
CA LEU A 96 -3.78 -11.86 2.27
C LEU A 96 -4.37 -12.79 3.33
N PHE A 97 -5.69 -12.82 3.44
CA PHE A 97 -6.38 -13.71 4.35
C PHE A 97 -6.14 -15.18 3.99
N LEU A 98 -6.28 -15.57 2.72
CA LEU A 98 -5.99 -16.92 2.25
C LEU A 98 -4.53 -17.31 2.46
N TRP A 99 -3.60 -16.40 2.14
CA TRP A 99 -2.17 -16.60 2.40
C TRP A 99 -1.91 -16.85 3.89
N ARG A 100 -2.54 -16.06 4.77
CA ARG A 100 -2.40 -16.21 6.22
C ARG A 100 -2.96 -17.56 6.70
N LEU A 101 -4.12 -17.98 6.19
CA LEU A 101 -4.72 -19.28 6.52
C LEU A 101 -3.83 -20.46 6.10
N GLN A 102 -3.24 -20.40 4.89
CA GLN A 102 -2.33 -21.44 4.41
C GLN A 102 -1.06 -21.55 5.27
N LYS A 103 -0.57 -20.41 5.77
CA LYS A 103 0.61 -20.35 6.63
C LYS A 103 0.33 -20.85 8.06
N ASP A 104 -0.76 -20.39 8.66
CA ASP A 104 -1.05 -20.67 10.08
C ASP A 104 -1.76 -22.03 10.27
N GLN A 105 -2.38 -22.58 9.22
CA GLN A 105 -3.18 -23.82 9.23
C GLN A 105 -4.03 -23.99 10.51
N PRO A 106 -4.89 -23.01 10.84
CA PRO A 106 -5.66 -23.07 12.08
C PRO A 106 -6.68 -24.20 12.01
N LYS A 107 -6.91 -24.88 13.14
CA LYS A 107 -7.94 -25.93 13.25
C LYS A 107 -9.36 -25.38 13.11
N VAL A 108 -9.57 -24.11 13.46
CA VAL A 108 -10.86 -23.41 13.41
C VAL A 108 -10.63 -22.01 12.87
N VAL A 109 -11.47 -21.59 11.93
CA VAL A 109 -11.50 -20.21 11.42
C VAL A 109 -12.75 -19.53 11.99
N VAL A 110 -12.54 -18.53 12.85
CA VAL A 110 -13.63 -17.72 13.41
C VAL A 110 -13.82 -16.48 12.54
N LEU A 111 -15.00 -16.34 11.94
CA LEU A 111 -15.37 -15.16 11.16
C LEU A 111 -16.37 -14.34 11.96
N GLY A 112 -15.94 -13.16 12.42
CA GLY A 112 -16.85 -12.19 12.99
C GLY A 112 -17.63 -11.49 11.87
N ILE A 113 -18.95 -11.69 11.82
CA ILE A 113 -19.83 -10.85 11.01
C ILE A 113 -20.23 -9.69 11.91
N ASP A 114 -19.60 -8.55 11.72
CA ASP A 114 -20.03 -7.32 12.35
C ASP A 114 -21.24 -6.79 11.57
N ALA A 115 -22.44 -7.15 12.02
CA ALA A 115 -23.65 -6.49 11.57
C ALA A 115 -23.76 -5.19 12.35
N MET A 116 -23.29 -4.08 11.77
CA MET A 116 -23.63 -2.77 12.30
C MET A 116 -25.17 -2.68 12.41
N VAL A 117 -25.67 -2.49 13.62
CA VAL A 117 -27.07 -2.12 13.83
C VAL A 117 -27.21 -0.70 13.26
N MET A 118 -27.98 -0.57 12.18
CA MET A 118 -28.31 0.72 11.55
C MET A 118 -29.43 1.40 12.32
#